data_AF-A0A2G6DZQ8-F1
#
_entry.id   AF-A0A2G6DZQ8-F1
#
_cell.length_a   1.000
_cell.length_b   1.000
_cell.length_c   1.000
_cell.angle_alpha   90.00
_cell.angle_beta   90.00
_cell.angle_gamma   90.00
#
_symmetry.space_group_name_H-M   'P 1'
#
loop_
_entity.id
_entity.type
_entity.pdbx_description
1 polymer ?
#
loop_
_entity_poly.entity_id
_entity_poly.type
_entity_poly.pdbx_seq_one_letter_code
_entity_poly.pdbx_strand_id
1 'polypeptide(L)'
;MGISGWKAKEWNGSGSVRLGEDGGQFRVTWNNTNRALPDAVPGRGYSNNGVGYREFDVSMNKSFYFSGDNGYGTKRVNEAGQMRSVGRWVGATPGGKAHAQALVYISEVPRTNPAGDRSSNAIDITVAEWASRSVRSEYESLHRHTFGTGGEPVENLSLSNKTEALGEIQNSGMTYMVFRRTPGDMGEKASYFILRKYNQEYQDGYRLATVDIKNLVSSIDSKDSAFNGLSNWYVSVAGWEVTGANASAGTFEYKCYAMPKLGEASGSTAPSGCWS
;
A
#
# COMPACT_ATOMS: atom_id res chain seq x y z
N MET A 1 -4.38 16.53 -8.65
CA MET A 1 -4.41 15.39 -7.71
C MET A 1 -5.71 14.64 -7.94
N GLY A 2 -5.73 13.31 -7.82
CA GLY A 2 -6.95 12.51 -7.96
C GLY A 2 -7.33 11.84 -6.64
N ILE A 3 -8.62 11.72 -6.38
CA ILE A 3 -9.15 10.85 -5.34
C ILE A 3 -9.92 9.75 -6.05
N SER A 4 -9.55 8.51 -5.76
CA SER A 4 -10.21 7.32 -6.26
C SER A 4 -10.73 6.51 -5.09
N GLY A 5 -11.96 6.02 -5.24
CA GLY A 5 -12.55 5.06 -4.33
C GLY A 5 -13.00 3.85 -5.15
N TRP A 6 -12.62 2.66 -4.70
CA TRP A 6 -13.15 1.41 -5.20
C TRP A 6 -13.73 0.61 -4.04
N LYS A 7 -14.77 -0.17 -4.34
CA LYS A 7 -15.29 -1.16 -3.43
C LYS A 7 -15.72 -2.38 -4.24
N ALA A 8 -15.52 -3.54 -3.66
CA ALA A 8 -16.05 -4.78 -4.20
C ALA A 8 -17.58 -4.72 -4.33
N LYS A 9 -18.13 -5.37 -5.35
CA LYS A 9 -19.58 -5.43 -5.59
C LYS A 9 -20.32 -6.04 -4.40
N GLU A 10 -19.66 -6.99 -3.74
CA GLU A 10 -20.15 -7.75 -2.59
C GLU A 10 -20.05 -6.95 -1.29
N TRP A 11 -19.42 -5.77 -1.28
CA TRP A 11 -19.30 -4.93 -0.09
C TRP A 11 -20.67 -4.51 0.43
N ASN A 12 -20.91 -4.76 1.72
CA ASN A 12 -22.14 -4.46 2.43
C ASN A 12 -21.78 -3.59 3.63
N GLY A 13 -22.12 -2.30 3.56
CA GLY A 13 -21.59 -1.36 4.51
C GLY A 13 -21.91 0.10 4.19
N SER A 14 -21.28 0.97 4.97
CA SER A 14 -21.22 2.42 4.71
C SER A 14 -19.77 2.89 4.68
N GLY A 15 -19.53 3.94 3.90
CA GLY A 15 -18.21 4.54 3.73
C GLY A 15 -18.39 6.02 3.45
N SER A 16 -17.53 6.84 4.02
CA SER A 16 -17.51 8.28 3.75
C SER A 16 -16.08 8.78 3.72
N VAL A 17 -15.88 9.79 2.87
CA VAL A 17 -14.60 10.45 2.71
C VAL A 17 -14.82 11.93 3.01
N ARG A 18 -13.98 12.50 3.87
CA ARG A 18 -13.93 13.94 4.11
C ARG A 18 -12.59 14.47 3.61
N LEU A 19 -12.68 15.48 2.77
CA LEU A 19 -11.55 16.15 2.12
C LEU A 19 -11.38 17.54 2.70
N GLY A 20 -10.17 17.88 3.10
CA GLY A 20 -9.71 19.26 3.23
C GLY A 20 -9.14 19.75 1.90
N GLU A 21 -8.39 20.85 1.97
CA GLU A 21 -7.62 21.38 0.83
C GLU A 21 -6.51 20.39 0.39
N ASP A 22 -5.94 20.60 -0.79
CA ASP A 22 -4.84 19.79 -1.33
C ASP A 22 -3.68 19.67 -0.32
N GLY A 23 -3.28 18.43 -0.01
CA GLY A 23 -2.27 18.14 1.00
C GLY A 23 -2.72 18.31 2.46
N GLY A 24 -3.96 18.73 2.67
CA GLY A 24 -4.60 18.92 3.98
C GLY A 24 -5.22 17.63 4.54
N GLN A 25 -6.27 17.80 5.34
CA GLN A 25 -6.90 16.68 6.02
C GLN A 25 -7.57 15.72 5.03
N PHE A 26 -7.41 14.42 5.24
CA PHE A 26 -8.15 13.39 4.53
C PHE A 26 -8.59 12.33 5.53
N ARG A 27 -9.90 12.14 5.63
CA ARG A 27 -10.48 11.18 6.56
C ARG A 27 -11.33 10.18 5.82
N VAL A 28 -11.09 8.91 6.08
CA VAL A 28 -11.89 7.79 5.58
C VAL A 28 -12.55 7.13 6.77
N THR A 29 -13.87 7.10 6.78
CA THR A 29 -14.67 6.37 7.77
C THR A 29 -15.42 5.28 7.04
N TRP A 30 -15.34 4.05 7.54
CA TRP A 30 -16.02 2.91 6.95
C TRP A 30 -16.62 1.99 8.00
N ASN A 31 -17.60 1.23 7.56
CA ASN A 31 -18.19 0.12 8.28
C ASN A 31 -18.59 -0.94 7.25
N ASN A 32 -17.90 -2.06 7.25
CA ASN A 32 -18.18 -3.23 6.41
C ASN A 32 -18.73 -4.34 7.30
N THR A 33 -20.01 -4.64 7.15
CA THR A 33 -20.72 -5.62 8.00
C THR A 33 -20.61 -7.04 7.49
N ASN A 34 -20.06 -7.24 6.29
CA ASN A 34 -19.84 -8.56 5.76
C ASN A 34 -18.86 -9.34 6.63
N ARG A 35 -19.34 -10.40 7.28
CA ARG A 35 -18.44 -11.35 7.92
C ARG A 35 -17.51 -11.98 6.88
N ALA A 36 -16.27 -12.26 7.27
CA ALA A 36 -15.50 -13.30 6.59
C ALA A 36 -16.40 -14.54 6.56
N LEU A 37 -16.59 -15.16 5.39
CA LEU A 37 -17.19 -16.49 5.40
C LEU A 37 -16.26 -17.39 6.24
N PRO A 38 -16.80 -18.29 7.08
CA PRO A 38 -15.98 -19.26 7.77
C PRO A 38 -15.08 -19.94 6.74
N ASP A 39 -13.80 -19.99 7.06
CA ASP A 39 -12.69 -20.20 6.14
C ASP A 39 -13.02 -21.18 5.01
N ALA A 40 -12.69 -20.78 3.77
CA ALA A 40 -12.44 -21.77 2.74
C ALA A 40 -11.41 -22.75 3.33
N VAL A 41 -11.85 -24.00 3.55
CA VAL A 41 -11.05 -25.06 4.16
C VAL A 41 -9.64 -25.06 3.55
N PRO A 42 -8.57 -24.95 4.35
CA PRO A 42 -7.21 -25.00 3.85
C PRO A 42 -7.02 -26.24 2.96
N GLY A 43 -6.64 -26.02 1.69
CA GLY A 43 -6.41 -27.10 0.72
C GLY A 43 -7.50 -27.32 -0.33
N ARG A 44 -8.65 -26.65 -0.26
CA ARG A 44 -9.51 -26.49 -1.44
C ARG A 44 -9.15 -25.18 -2.12
N GLY A 45 -8.42 -25.27 -3.22
CA GLY A 45 -8.07 -24.11 -4.04
C GLY A 45 -9.29 -23.22 -4.26
N TYR A 46 -9.06 -21.90 -4.25
CA TYR A 46 -10.01 -20.86 -4.59
C TYR A 46 -10.85 -21.31 -5.79
N SER A 47 -12.03 -21.89 -5.54
CA SER A 47 -12.94 -22.29 -6.59
C SER A 47 -13.84 -21.10 -6.88
N ASN A 48 -13.99 -20.82 -8.16
CA ASN A 48 -14.60 -19.63 -8.78
C ASN A 48 -16.10 -19.44 -8.49
N ASN A 49 -16.61 -19.78 -7.31
CA ASN A 49 -18.02 -19.59 -6.94
C ASN A 49 -18.31 -18.17 -6.41
N GLY A 50 -17.74 -17.14 -7.05
CA GLY A 50 -18.25 -15.77 -6.96
C GLY A 50 -18.15 -15.07 -5.61
N VAL A 51 -17.27 -15.49 -4.71
CA VAL A 51 -17.03 -14.76 -3.44
C VAL A 51 -15.75 -13.95 -3.58
N GLY A 52 -15.85 -12.79 -4.22
CA GLY A 52 -14.75 -11.83 -4.31
C GLY A 52 -14.31 -11.31 -2.94
N TYR A 53 -13.07 -10.83 -2.87
CA TYR A 53 -12.58 -10.02 -1.75
C TYR A 53 -13.60 -8.92 -1.46
N ARG A 54 -14.10 -8.83 -0.24
CA ARG A 54 -15.10 -7.81 0.17
C ARG A 54 -14.38 -6.55 0.64
N GLU A 55 -13.49 -6.09 -0.22
CA GLU A 55 -12.52 -5.04 0.03
C GLU A 55 -13.04 -3.68 -0.41
N PHE A 56 -12.46 -2.64 0.16
CA PHE A 56 -12.54 -1.28 -0.34
C PHE A 56 -11.16 -0.67 -0.28
N ASP A 57 -10.92 0.25 -1.21
CA ASP A 57 -9.72 1.06 -1.30
C ASP A 57 -10.15 2.50 -1.51
N VAL A 58 -9.64 3.41 -0.68
CA VAL A 58 -9.81 4.85 -0.89
C VAL A 58 -8.45 5.50 -0.89
N SER A 59 -8.05 5.99 -2.06
CA SER A 59 -6.73 6.56 -2.29
C SER A 59 -6.79 8.01 -2.74
N MET A 60 -5.79 8.76 -2.26
CA MET A 60 -5.37 10.04 -2.77
C MET A 60 -4.07 9.82 -3.54
N ASN A 61 -4.05 10.07 -4.83
CA ASN A 61 -2.86 9.80 -5.62
C ASN A 61 -2.62 10.86 -6.69
N LYS A 62 -1.35 10.94 -7.08
CA LYS A 62 -0.98 11.47 -8.38
C LYS A 62 -0.72 10.29 -9.29
N SER A 63 -1.36 10.29 -10.43
CA SER A 63 -1.19 9.28 -11.47
C SER A 63 -0.99 9.95 -12.82
N PHE A 64 -0.32 9.26 -13.73
CA PHE A 64 -0.18 9.73 -15.11
C PHE A 64 -1.55 9.85 -15.80
N TYR A 65 -2.56 9.07 -15.37
CA TYR A 65 -3.92 9.12 -15.93
C TYR A 65 -4.63 10.46 -15.69
N PHE A 66 -4.29 11.15 -14.59
CA PHE A 66 -4.98 12.37 -14.17
C PHE A 66 -4.09 13.61 -14.20
N SER A 67 -2.77 13.45 -14.40
CA SER A 67 -1.80 14.50 -14.09
C SER A 67 -0.46 14.34 -14.82
N GLY A 68 -0.45 14.49 -16.14
CA GLY A 68 0.78 14.47 -16.95
C GLY A 68 1.83 15.51 -16.52
N ASP A 69 1.39 16.70 -16.09
CA ASP A 69 2.28 17.83 -15.74
C ASP A 69 3.13 17.60 -14.48
N ASN A 70 2.87 16.55 -13.70
CA ASN A 70 3.64 16.21 -12.50
C ASN A 70 4.76 15.17 -12.76
N GLY A 71 5.02 14.82 -14.03
CA GLY A 71 6.07 13.89 -14.44
C GLY A 71 5.75 12.40 -14.26
N TYR A 72 4.57 12.06 -13.74
CA TYR A 72 4.12 10.67 -13.60
C TYR A 72 3.96 10.02 -14.97
N GLY A 73 4.40 8.77 -15.07
CA GLY A 73 4.45 8.00 -16.31
C GLY A 73 5.71 8.24 -17.13
N THR A 74 6.38 9.38 -17.01
CA THR A 74 7.55 9.73 -17.84
C THR A 74 8.85 9.88 -17.05
N LYS A 75 8.76 9.97 -15.72
CA LYS A 75 9.91 10.09 -14.82
C LYS A 75 10.31 8.77 -14.22
N ARG A 76 11.63 8.57 -14.12
CA ARG A 76 12.21 7.33 -13.59
C ARG A 76 12.17 7.31 -12.07
N VAL A 77 12.21 6.11 -11.51
CA VAL A 77 12.29 5.85 -10.07
C VAL A 77 13.50 6.55 -9.45
N ASN A 78 14.65 6.58 -10.12
CA ASN A 78 15.86 7.25 -9.60
C ASN A 78 15.77 8.79 -9.51
N GLU A 79 14.74 9.38 -10.12
CA GLU A 79 14.35 10.80 -10.04
C GLU A 79 13.22 11.04 -9.02
N ALA A 80 12.68 9.98 -8.40
CA ALA A 80 11.57 10.08 -7.46
C ALA A 80 12.02 10.57 -6.08
N GLY A 81 11.18 11.38 -5.45
CA GLY A 81 11.40 11.92 -4.12
C GLY A 81 10.69 11.15 -3.01
N GLN A 82 10.54 11.82 -1.88
CA GLN A 82 9.85 11.30 -0.70
C GLN A 82 8.36 11.61 -0.73
N MET A 83 7.56 10.65 -0.27
CA MET A 83 6.20 10.87 0.20
C MET A 83 6.22 11.05 1.72
N ARG A 84 5.39 11.94 2.24
CA ARG A 84 5.21 12.11 3.69
C ARG A 84 3.74 12.15 4.04
N SER A 85 3.38 11.66 5.20
CA SER A 85 2.04 11.86 5.73
C SER A 85 2.04 11.85 7.25
N VAL A 86 1.08 12.56 7.82
CA VAL A 86 0.86 12.58 9.26
C VAL A 86 -0.52 11.99 9.51
N GLY A 87 -0.58 10.76 10.03
CA GLY A 87 -1.81 9.97 10.11
C GLY A 87 -2.08 9.35 11.47
N ARG A 88 -3.33 8.92 11.69
CA ARG A 88 -3.78 8.17 12.87
C ARG A 88 -5.05 7.36 12.62
N TRP A 89 -5.25 6.30 13.40
CA TRP A 89 -6.59 5.77 13.63
C TRP A 89 -7.38 6.75 14.53
N VAL A 90 -8.67 6.91 14.25
CA VAL A 90 -9.58 7.68 15.10
C VAL A 90 -10.41 6.71 15.92
N GLY A 91 -10.15 6.68 17.23
CA GLY A 91 -10.70 5.67 18.14
C GLY A 91 -9.84 4.41 18.17
N ALA A 92 -10.48 3.26 18.43
CA ALA A 92 -9.77 1.98 18.43
C ALA A 92 -9.25 1.63 17.03
N THR A 93 -8.13 0.92 16.97
CA THR A 93 -7.67 0.27 15.73
C THR A 93 -8.81 -0.57 15.16
N PRO A 94 -9.11 -0.48 13.85
CA PRO A 94 -10.18 -1.24 13.25
C PRO A 94 -10.00 -2.74 13.48
N GLY A 95 -11.11 -3.41 13.81
CA GLY A 95 -11.19 -4.86 13.71
C GLY A 95 -11.11 -5.32 12.25
N GLY A 96 -10.77 -6.60 12.04
CA GLY A 96 -10.63 -7.16 10.69
C GLY A 96 -9.39 -6.63 9.95
N LYS A 97 -9.26 -7.01 8.67
CA LYS A 97 -8.10 -6.63 7.85
C LYS A 97 -8.26 -5.18 7.39
N ALA A 98 -7.46 -4.26 7.93
CA ALA A 98 -7.46 -2.87 7.51
C ALA A 98 -6.06 -2.27 7.64
N HIS A 99 -5.72 -1.37 6.74
CA HIS A 99 -4.45 -0.65 6.79
C HIS A 99 -4.54 0.68 6.06
N ALA A 100 -3.66 1.60 6.46
CA ALA A 100 -3.39 2.84 5.76
C ALA A 100 -1.93 2.82 5.30
N GLN A 101 -1.70 3.21 4.05
CA GLN A 101 -0.49 2.87 3.33
C GLN A 101 -0.07 3.94 2.34
N ALA A 102 1.22 3.93 2.00
CA ALA A 102 1.69 4.51 0.76
C ALA A 102 1.53 3.49 -0.37
N LEU A 103 1.16 3.97 -1.54
CA LEU A 103 0.94 3.19 -2.75
C LEU A 103 1.86 3.72 -3.84
N VAL A 104 2.61 2.84 -4.50
CA VAL A 104 3.51 3.19 -5.61
C VAL A 104 3.37 2.15 -6.72
N TYR A 105 3.05 2.62 -7.93
CA TYR A 105 3.07 1.78 -9.12
C TYR A 105 4.19 2.21 -10.05
N ILE A 106 5.04 1.25 -10.42
CA ILE A 106 6.10 1.47 -11.41
C ILE A 106 5.88 0.61 -12.66
N SER A 107 6.32 1.11 -13.80
CA SER A 107 6.23 0.41 -15.09
C SER A 107 7.57 0.41 -15.81
N GLU A 108 7.87 -0.67 -16.51
CA GLU A 108 9.13 -0.83 -17.25
C GLU A 108 9.29 0.21 -18.37
N VAL A 109 8.18 0.53 -19.03
CA VAL A 109 8.11 1.52 -20.10
C VAL A 109 7.46 2.80 -19.60
N PRO A 110 7.81 3.97 -20.17
CA PRO A 110 7.15 5.21 -19.83
C PRO A 110 5.70 5.16 -20.30
N ARG A 111 4.78 5.60 -19.45
CA ARG A 111 3.37 5.75 -19.78
C ARG A 111 3.09 7.17 -20.25
N THR A 112 2.86 7.29 -21.55
CA THR A 112 2.57 8.58 -22.22
C THR A 112 1.12 8.66 -22.70
N ASN A 113 0.39 7.55 -22.76
CA ASN A 113 -1.00 7.50 -23.19
C ASN A 113 -1.94 7.09 -22.05
N PRO A 114 -2.78 8.00 -21.52
CA PRO A 114 -3.74 7.70 -20.46
C PRO A 114 -4.87 6.76 -20.90
N ALA A 115 -5.09 6.56 -22.21
CA ALA A 115 -6.25 5.83 -22.73
C ALA A 115 -6.03 4.33 -22.99
N GLY A 116 -4.83 3.75 -22.87
CA GLY A 116 -4.65 2.42 -23.46
C GLY A 116 -3.54 1.47 -23.00
N ASP A 117 -2.47 1.89 -22.34
CA ASP A 117 -1.37 0.93 -22.07
C ASP A 117 -1.38 0.43 -20.62
N ARG A 118 -2.28 -0.52 -20.33
CA ARG A 118 -2.22 -1.37 -19.12
C ARG A 118 -1.40 -2.64 -19.34
N SER A 119 -0.96 -2.92 -20.57
CA SER A 119 -0.17 -4.10 -20.93
C SER A 119 1.30 -4.03 -20.55
N SER A 120 1.79 -2.89 -20.07
CA SER A 120 3.17 -2.75 -19.62
C SER A 120 3.46 -3.62 -18.39
N ASN A 121 4.61 -4.29 -18.40
CA ASN A 121 5.20 -4.89 -17.20
C ASN A 121 5.23 -3.88 -16.05
N ALA A 122 4.39 -4.12 -15.04
CA ALA A 122 4.20 -3.21 -13.91
C ALA A 122 4.46 -3.92 -12.58
N ILE A 123 4.76 -3.13 -11.55
CA ILE A 123 4.88 -3.60 -10.17
C ILE A 123 4.02 -2.70 -9.29
N ASP A 124 3.16 -3.33 -8.48
CA ASP A 124 2.48 -2.67 -7.36
C ASP A 124 3.35 -2.77 -6.10
N ILE A 125 3.51 -1.65 -5.40
CA ILE A 125 4.24 -1.57 -4.16
C ILE A 125 3.35 -0.87 -3.13
N THR A 126 2.95 -1.66 -2.16
CA THR A 126 2.17 -1.24 -1.02
C THR A 126 3.09 -1.14 0.20
N VAL A 127 3.17 0.03 0.84
CA VAL A 127 3.92 0.26 2.08
C VAL A 127 2.93 0.55 3.22
N ALA A 128 2.62 -0.50 3.99
CA ALA A 128 1.69 -0.43 5.10
C ALA A 128 2.36 0.22 6.33
N GLU A 129 2.00 1.48 6.54
CA GLU A 129 2.45 2.29 7.68
C GLU A 129 1.59 2.02 8.90
N TRP A 130 0.27 2.03 8.75
CA TRP A 130 -0.66 1.69 9.81
C TRP A 130 -1.41 0.43 9.41
N ALA A 131 -1.23 -0.67 10.13
CA ALA A 131 -1.91 -1.93 9.84
C ALA A 131 -2.62 -2.44 11.10
N SER A 132 -3.82 -2.99 10.92
CA SER A 132 -4.56 -3.63 12.00
C SER A 132 -3.81 -4.86 12.52
N ARG A 133 -4.08 -5.24 13.77
CA ARG A 133 -3.46 -6.40 14.40
C ARG A 133 -3.58 -7.67 13.55
N SER A 134 -4.75 -7.90 12.94
CA SER A 134 -4.99 -9.11 12.15
C SER A 134 -4.17 -9.14 10.85
N VAL A 135 -3.96 -7.99 10.20
CA VAL A 135 -3.04 -7.92 9.05
C VAL A 135 -1.63 -8.23 9.52
N ARG A 136 -1.17 -7.54 10.57
CA ARG A 136 0.21 -7.68 11.05
C ARG A 136 0.53 -9.10 11.48
N SER A 137 -0.35 -9.76 12.22
CA SER A 137 -0.08 -11.09 12.78
C SER A 137 0.23 -12.12 11.71
N GLU A 138 -0.45 -12.07 10.56
CA GLU A 138 -0.25 -13.00 9.44
C GLU A 138 1.16 -12.83 8.83
N TYR A 139 1.53 -11.59 8.50
CA TYR A 139 2.81 -11.28 7.87
C TYR A 139 3.99 -11.42 8.83
N GLU A 140 3.84 -11.00 10.09
CA GLU A 140 4.88 -11.19 11.12
C GLU A 140 5.11 -12.67 11.41
N SER A 141 4.07 -13.50 11.38
CA SER A 141 4.19 -14.95 11.55
C SER A 141 4.99 -15.57 10.40
N LEU A 142 4.66 -15.23 9.15
CA LEU A 142 5.42 -15.66 7.97
C LEU A 142 6.89 -15.23 8.06
N HIS A 143 7.14 -13.95 8.37
CA HIS A 143 8.52 -13.44 8.49
C HIS A 143 9.32 -14.17 9.58
N ARG A 144 8.74 -14.39 10.77
CA ARG A 144 9.39 -15.14 11.84
C ARG A 144 9.66 -16.59 11.46
N HIS A 145 8.76 -17.22 10.70
CA HIS A 145 8.98 -18.59 10.23
C HIS A 145 10.12 -18.67 9.22
N THR A 146 10.22 -17.71 8.29
CA THR A 146 11.27 -17.69 7.27
C THR A 146 12.64 -17.31 7.83
N PHE A 147 12.71 -16.36 8.78
CA PHE A 147 13.98 -15.77 9.23
C PHE A 147 14.28 -15.90 10.73
N GLY A 148 13.38 -16.47 11.53
CA GLY A 148 13.53 -16.61 12.98
C GLY A 148 14.32 -17.85 13.40
N THR A 149 14.94 -17.79 14.57
CA THR A 149 15.69 -18.89 15.20
C THR A 149 14.77 -19.68 16.13
N GLY A 150 14.05 -20.70 15.61
CA GLY A 150 13.20 -21.59 16.42
C GLY A 150 11.78 -21.72 15.88
N GLY A 151 11.64 -22.00 14.58
CA GLY A 151 10.36 -22.05 13.89
C GLY A 151 9.44 -23.15 14.44
N GLU A 152 8.49 -22.75 15.29
CA GLU A 152 7.24 -23.49 15.39
C GLU A 152 6.61 -23.55 13.99
N PRO A 153 5.96 -24.67 13.61
CA PRO A 153 5.23 -24.74 12.36
C PRO A 153 4.19 -23.61 12.32
N VAL A 154 4.13 -22.86 11.22
CA VAL A 154 3.01 -21.93 11.04
C VAL A 154 1.81 -22.74 10.58
N GLU A 155 1.11 -23.31 11.54
CA GLU A 155 -0.20 -23.88 11.27
C GLU A 155 -1.14 -22.73 10.86
N ASN A 156 -1.80 -22.88 9.70
CA ASN A 156 -2.87 -22.01 9.22
C ASN A 156 -2.47 -20.56 8.87
N LEU A 157 -1.37 -20.34 8.10
CA LEU A 157 -1.24 -19.08 7.38
C LEU A 157 -2.43 -18.93 6.41
N SER A 158 -3.26 -17.90 6.64
CA SER A 158 -4.33 -17.52 5.70
C SER A 158 -3.81 -16.76 4.47
N LEU A 159 -2.52 -16.40 4.47
CA LEU A 159 -1.84 -15.83 3.33
C LEU A 159 -1.79 -16.86 2.19
N SER A 160 -1.83 -16.38 0.94
CA SER A 160 -1.69 -17.29 -0.19
C SER A 160 -0.36 -18.05 -0.07
N ASN A 161 -0.34 -19.32 -0.48
CA ASN A 161 0.87 -20.12 -0.61
C ASN A 161 1.93 -19.54 -1.57
N LYS A 162 1.60 -18.42 -2.21
CA LYS A 162 2.44 -17.64 -3.13
C LYS A 162 2.92 -16.32 -2.52
N THR A 163 2.65 -16.08 -1.24
CA THR A 163 3.23 -14.94 -0.50
C THR A 163 4.57 -15.37 0.08
N GLU A 164 5.62 -14.65 -0.26
CA GLU A 164 7.00 -14.97 0.11
C GLU A 164 7.61 -13.82 0.91
N ALA A 165 8.27 -14.12 2.03
CA ALA A 165 9.03 -13.14 2.78
C ALA A 165 10.45 -13.01 2.22
N LEU A 166 10.85 -11.79 1.88
CA LEU A 166 12.16 -11.49 1.26
C LEU A 166 13.17 -10.88 2.25
N GLY A 167 12.74 -10.66 3.50
CA GLY A 167 13.57 -10.15 4.60
C GLY A 167 13.22 -8.71 4.96
N GLU A 168 14.22 -7.98 5.46
CA GLU A 168 14.03 -6.61 5.95
C GLU A 168 14.83 -5.57 5.14
N ILE A 169 14.27 -4.36 5.02
CA ILE A 169 14.89 -3.19 4.38
C ILE A 169 14.82 -1.95 5.30
N GLN A 170 15.67 -0.97 5.03
CA GLN A 170 15.65 0.36 5.67
C GLN A 170 15.08 1.39 4.70
N ASN A 171 14.10 2.17 5.14
CA ASN A 171 13.61 3.32 4.39
C ASN A 171 13.33 4.49 5.33
N SER A 172 13.92 5.65 5.04
CA SER A 172 13.71 6.88 5.81
C SER A 172 13.92 6.72 7.33
N GLY A 173 14.90 5.90 7.74
CA GLY A 173 15.23 5.63 9.15
C GLY A 173 14.34 4.58 9.83
N MET A 174 13.41 3.94 9.11
CA MET A 174 12.55 2.88 9.62
C MET A 174 12.87 1.53 8.98
N THR A 175 12.71 0.46 9.77
CA THR A 175 12.79 -0.93 9.29
C THR A 175 11.44 -1.42 8.79
N TYR A 176 11.46 -2.09 7.63
CA TYR A 176 10.28 -2.72 7.03
C TYR A 176 10.56 -4.19 6.71
N MET A 177 9.57 -5.05 6.91
CA MET A 177 9.54 -6.41 6.39
C MET A 177 8.99 -6.38 4.96
N VAL A 178 9.61 -7.11 4.05
CA VAL A 178 9.26 -7.14 2.62
C VAL A 178 8.65 -8.48 2.26
N PHE A 179 7.49 -8.43 1.62
CA PHE A 179 6.77 -9.60 1.14
C PHE A 179 6.45 -9.45 -0.34
N ARG A 180 6.72 -10.47 -1.13
CA ARG A 180 6.22 -10.58 -2.50
C ARG A 180 4.90 -11.34 -2.46
N ARG A 181 3.87 -10.77 -3.08
CA ARG A 181 2.55 -11.37 -3.24
C ARG A 181 2.32 -11.80 -4.69
N THR A 182 1.27 -12.58 -4.89
CA THR A 182 0.77 -12.84 -6.25
C THR A 182 0.25 -11.53 -6.85
N PRO A 183 0.61 -11.20 -8.11
CA PRO A 183 0.03 -10.09 -8.84
C PRO A 183 -1.51 -10.16 -8.84
N GLY A 184 -2.15 -9.03 -8.57
CA GLY A 184 -3.60 -8.88 -8.54
C GLY A 184 -4.18 -8.31 -9.84
N ASP A 185 -3.39 -7.51 -10.56
CA ASP A 185 -3.84 -6.77 -11.74
C ASP A 185 -3.29 -7.32 -13.07
N MET A 186 -4.02 -7.10 -14.17
CA MET A 186 -3.54 -7.43 -15.50
C MET A 186 -2.31 -6.59 -15.86
N GLY A 187 -1.23 -7.25 -16.29
CA GLY A 187 0.04 -6.60 -16.67
C GLY A 187 1.03 -6.45 -15.51
N GLU A 188 0.64 -6.84 -14.30
CA GLU A 188 1.50 -6.82 -13.13
C GLU A 188 2.44 -8.04 -13.11
N LYS A 189 3.75 -7.79 -13.01
CA LYS A 189 4.78 -8.83 -12.88
C LYS A 189 5.00 -9.25 -11.43
N ALA A 190 4.85 -8.33 -10.49
CA ALA A 190 4.98 -8.58 -9.06
C ALA A 190 4.18 -7.56 -8.26
N SER A 191 3.67 -8.00 -7.11
CA SER A 191 3.08 -7.15 -6.08
C SER A 191 3.93 -7.25 -4.83
N TYR A 192 4.30 -6.13 -4.22
CA TYR A 192 5.01 -6.10 -2.94
C TYR A 192 4.14 -5.52 -1.86
N PHE A 193 4.05 -6.25 -0.74
CA PHE A 193 3.51 -5.72 0.51
C PHE A 193 4.68 -5.51 1.47
N ILE A 194 4.85 -4.27 1.92
CA ILE A 194 5.98 -3.84 2.74
C ILE A 194 5.40 -3.34 4.05
N LEU A 195 5.68 -4.06 5.12
CA LEU A 195 5.08 -3.81 6.42
C LEU A 195 6.10 -3.17 7.35
N ARG A 196 5.79 -1.99 7.89
CA ARG A 196 6.65 -1.35 8.89
C ARG A 196 6.80 -2.25 10.10
N LYS A 197 8.04 -2.62 10.43
CA LYS A 197 8.34 -3.59 11.49
C LYS A 197 7.87 -3.10 12.85
N TYR A 198 8.09 -1.82 13.13
CA TYR A 198 7.68 -1.17 14.37
C TYR A 198 6.58 -0.16 14.07
N ASN A 199 5.34 -0.48 14.45
CA ASN A 199 4.17 0.41 14.49
C ASN A 199 3.03 -0.34 15.18
N GLN A 200 3.14 -0.49 16.50
CA GLN A 200 2.10 -1.15 17.29
C GLN A 200 0.91 -0.22 17.39
N GLU A 201 -0.02 -0.35 16.44
CA GLU A 201 -1.39 0.11 16.55
C GLU A 201 -1.48 1.54 17.12
N TYR A 202 -1.01 2.57 16.41
CA TYR A 202 -1.04 3.95 16.92
C TYR A 202 -2.47 4.41 17.23
N GLN A 203 -2.93 4.09 18.44
CA GLN A 203 -4.24 4.45 18.96
C GLN A 203 -4.18 5.89 19.51
N ASP A 204 -2.97 6.40 19.80
CA ASP A 204 -2.77 7.69 20.43
C ASP A 204 -1.96 8.69 19.59
N GLY A 205 -2.71 9.54 18.89
CA GLY A 205 -2.21 10.75 18.25
C GLY A 205 -1.63 10.55 16.85
N TYR A 206 -1.26 11.67 16.26
CA TYR A 206 -0.72 11.72 14.90
C TYR A 206 0.72 11.22 14.84
N ARG A 207 1.05 10.52 13.74
CA ARG A 207 2.38 9.97 13.51
C ARG A 207 2.83 10.26 12.09
N LEU A 208 4.11 10.59 11.96
CA LEU A 208 4.76 10.80 10.69
C LEU A 208 5.10 9.45 10.03
N ALA A 209 4.75 9.34 8.75
CA ALA A 209 5.26 8.34 7.83
C ALA A 209 6.04 9.05 6.72
N THR A 210 7.18 8.49 6.36
CA THR A 210 8.02 8.98 5.26
C THR A 210 8.43 7.79 4.41
N VAL A 211 8.15 7.85 3.11
CA VAL A 211 8.51 6.81 2.14
C VAL A 211 9.36 7.44 1.04
N ASP A 212 10.64 7.08 1.02
CA ASP A 212 11.57 7.44 -0.05
C ASP A 212 11.43 6.43 -1.18
N ILE A 213 10.77 6.81 -2.29
CA ILE A 213 10.43 5.90 -3.39
C ILE A 213 11.69 5.32 -4.03
N LYS A 214 12.70 6.17 -4.25
CA LYS A 214 13.96 5.75 -4.87
C LYS A 214 14.66 4.68 -4.03
N ASN A 215 14.85 4.96 -2.74
CA ASN A 215 15.52 4.03 -1.84
C ASN A 215 14.69 2.76 -1.59
N LEU A 216 13.35 2.88 -1.56
CA LEU A 216 12.44 1.74 -1.41
C LEU A 216 12.60 0.75 -2.56
N VAL A 217 12.51 1.25 -3.80
CA VAL A 217 12.60 0.43 -5.01
C VAL A 217 14.00 -0.16 -5.18
N SER A 218 15.06 0.60 -4.91
CA SER A 218 16.42 0.04 -4.96
C SER A 218 16.64 -1.06 -3.93
N SER A 219 16.03 -0.93 -2.75
CA SER A 219 16.10 -1.97 -1.72
C SER A 219 15.34 -3.23 -2.14
N ILE A 220 14.16 -3.10 -2.75
CA ILE A 220 13.43 -4.25 -3.34
C ILE A 220 14.27 -4.92 -4.43
N ASP A 221 14.82 -4.15 -5.36
CA ASP A 221 15.68 -4.65 -6.47
C ASP A 221 16.88 -5.45 -5.94
N SER A 222 17.44 -5.03 -4.79
CA SER A 222 18.53 -5.77 -4.14
C SER A 222 18.11 -7.06 -3.41
N LYS A 223 16.83 -7.16 -3.02
CA LYS A 223 16.27 -8.27 -2.24
C LYS A 223 15.61 -9.34 -3.10
N ASP A 224 15.01 -8.93 -4.21
CA ASP A 224 14.33 -9.83 -5.11
C ASP A 224 15.14 -10.04 -6.39
N SER A 225 15.83 -11.17 -6.47
CA SER A 225 16.64 -11.54 -7.64
C SER A 225 15.82 -11.77 -8.92
N ALA A 226 14.48 -11.78 -8.84
CA ALA A 226 13.62 -11.86 -10.03
C ALA A 226 13.66 -10.57 -10.87
N PHE A 227 14.16 -9.47 -10.30
CA PHE A 227 14.27 -8.19 -10.97
C PHE A 227 15.71 -7.68 -10.97
N ASN A 228 16.02 -6.85 -11.95
CA ASN A 228 17.30 -6.16 -12.03
C ASN A 228 17.07 -4.81 -12.73
N GLY A 229 17.41 -3.72 -12.04
CA GLY A 229 17.37 -2.39 -12.61
C GLY A 229 16.01 -1.70 -12.49
N LEU A 230 15.22 -2.01 -11.45
CA LEU A 230 13.94 -1.32 -11.18
C LEU A 230 14.11 0.19 -11.01
N SER A 231 15.30 0.66 -10.64
CA SER A 231 15.61 2.10 -10.56
C SER A 231 15.49 2.86 -11.89
N ASN A 232 15.52 2.15 -13.03
CA ASN A 232 15.33 2.73 -14.36
C ASN A 232 13.88 2.71 -14.84
N TRP A 233 12.99 2.07 -14.10
CA TRP A 233 11.55 2.02 -14.42
C TRP A 233 10.89 3.36 -14.10
N TYR A 234 9.65 3.53 -14.54
CA TYR A 234 8.93 4.80 -14.49
C TYR A 234 7.86 4.78 -13.40
N VAL A 235 7.78 5.85 -12.59
CA VAL A 235 6.73 5.98 -11.58
C VAL A 235 5.44 6.40 -12.26
N SER A 236 4.46 5.50 -12.30
CA SER A 236 3.17 5.73 -12.96
C SER A 236 2.11 6.28 -12.01
N VAL A 237 2.15 5.86 -10.75
CA VAL A 237 1.25 6.31 -9.67
C VAL A 237 2.05 6.37 -8.37
N ALA A 238 1.81 7.41 -7.57
CA ALA A 238 2.20 7.41 -6.16
C ALA A 238 1.15 8.14 -5.32
N GLY A 239 0.89 7.64 -4.12
CA GLY A 239 -0.16 8.20 -3.26
C GLY A 239 -0.25 7.56 -1.88
N TRP A 240 -1.32 7.93 -1.19
CA TRP A 240 -1.70 7.37 0.09
C TRP A 240 -3.08 6.74 0.00
N GLU A 241 -3.30 5.67 0.72
CA GLU A 241 -4.52 4.87 0.64
C GLU A 241 -4.97 4.40 2.02
N VAL A 242 -6.28 4.20 2.16
CA VAL A 242 -6.90 3.47 3.26
C VAL A 242 -7.66 2.31 2.66
N THR A 243 -7.31 1.12 3.12
CA THR A 243 -7.88 -0.14 2.65
C THR A 243 -8.48 -0.90 3.81
N GLY A 244 -9.57 -1.61 3.54
CA GLY A 244 -10.13 -2.55 4.50
C GLY A 244 -10.95 -3.65 3.84
N ALA A 245 -11.00 -4.78 4.52
CA ALA A 245 -11.73 -5.98 4.12
C ALA A 245 -12.59 -6.48 5.29
N ASN A 246 -13.54 -7.37 4.98
CA ASN A 246 -14.25 -8.29 5.88
C ASN A 246 -14.42 -7.84 7.36
N ALA A 247 -15.66 -7.55 7.77
CA ALA A 247 -16.03 -7.28 9.16
C ALA A 247 -15.15 -6.21 9.82
N SER A 248 -14.80 -5.18 9.06
CA SER A 248 -14.00 -4.06 9.55
C SER A 248 -14.83 -2.79 9.62
N ALA A 249 -14.66 -2.07 10.70
CA ALA A 249 -15.19 -0.73 10.86
C ALA A 249 -14.09 0.12 11.50
N GLY A 250 -13.97 1.35 11.05
CA GLY A 250 -12.95 2.24 11.55
C GLY A 250 -12.98 3.60 10.91
N THR A 251 -12.07 4.44 11.39
CA THR A 251 -11.78 5.72 10.77
C THR A 251 -10.28 5.92 10.78
N PHE A 252 -9.73 6.24 9.61
CA PHE A 252 -8.37 6.72 9.49
C PHE A 252 -8.38 8.18 9.09
N GLU A 253 -7.45 8.93 9.66
CA GLU A 253 -7.30 10.35 9.41
C GLU A 253 -5.85 10.68 9.12
N TYR A 254 -5.60 11.18 7.92
CA TYR A 254 -4.41 11.96 7.61
C TYR A 254 -4.68 13.41 7.99
N LYS A 255 -3.86 13.98 8.87
CA LYS A 255 -3.84 15.42 9.17
C LYS A 255 -3.38 16.21 7.94
N CYS A 256 -2.35 15.68 7.30
CA CYS A 256 -1.76 16.22 6.09
C CYS A 256 -1.06 15.08 5.35
N TYR A 257 -0.77 15.31 4.08
CA TYR A 257 -0.01 14.41 3.24
C TYR A 257 0.75 15.18 2.16
N ALA A 258 1.81 14.56 1.66
CA ALA A 258 2.68 15.08 0.64
C ALA A 258 3.07 13.95 -0.32
N MET A 259 3.01 14.27 -1.61
CA MET A 259 3.54 13.43 -2.69
C MET A 259 4.63 14.23 -3.42
N PRO A 260 5.69 13.58 -3.91
CA PRO A 260 6.69 14.26 -4.70
C PRO A 260 6.05 14.79 -5.99
N LYS A 261 6.45 15.97 -6.43
CA LYS A 261 6.43 16.26 -7.87
C LYS A 261 7.64 15.55 -8.46
N LEU A 262 7.45 14.79 -9.52
CA LEU A 262 8.57 14.07 -10.14
C LEU A 262 9.29 15.01 -11.11
N GLY A 263 10.60 15.16 -10.95
CA GLY A 263 11.42 15.99 -11.84
C GLY A 263 11.62 17.45 -11.43
N GLU A 264 11.03 17.92 -10.32
CA GLU A 264 11.45 19.17 -9.68
C GLU A 264 12.46 18.85 -8.57
N ALA A 265 13.55 19.62 -8.49
CA ALA A 265 14.51 19.53 -7.39
C ALA A 265 13.80 19.92 -6.08
N SER A 266 13.31 18.92 -5.35
CA SER A 266 12.70 19.05 -4.01
C SER A 266 11.70 20.22 -3.87
N GLY A 267 10.49 20.08 -4.44
CA GLY A 267 9.46 21.12 -4.36
C GLY A 267 8.04 20.56 -4.34
N SER A 268 7.69 19.81 -3.29
CA SER A 268 6.29 19.46 -3.05
C SER A 268 5.60 20.63 -2.35
N THR A 269 4.50 21.12 -2.91
CA THR A 269 3.60 22.14 -2.32
C THR A 269 2.73 21.55 -1.19
N ALA A 270 3.29 20.75 -0.29
CA ALA A 270 2.49 20.29 0.83
C ALA A 270 2.36 21.43 1.87
N PRO A 271 1.23 21.50 2.60
CA PRO A 271 1.07 22.43 3.71
C PRO A 271 2.25 22.32 4.67
N SER A 272 2.67 23.45 5.25
CA SER A 272 3.85 23.54 6.14
C SER A 272 3.92 22.42 7.17
N GLY A 273 2.77 22.01 7.73
CA GLY A 273 2.66 20.96 8.75
C GLY A 273 3.04 19.53 8.31
N CYS A 274 3.31 19.27 7.03
CA CYS A 274 3.80 17.97 6.55
C CYS A 274 5.30 17.94 6.24
N TRP A 275 5.94 19.11 6.16
CA TRP A 275 7.37 19.24 5.91
C TRP A 275 8.14 19.86 7.08
N SER A 276 7.44 20.50 8.04
CA SER A 276 7.98 21.06 9.29
C SER A 276 8.24 19.99 10.34
#